data_AF-W2K216-F1
#
_entry.id   AF-W2K216-F1
#
_cell.length_a   1.000
_cell.length_b   1.000
_cell.length_c   1.000
_cell.angle_alpha   90.00
_cell.angle_beta   90.00
_cell.angle_gamma   90.00
#
_symmetry.space_group_name_H-M   'P 1'
#
loop_
_entity.id
_entity.type
_entity.pdbx_description
1 polymer ?
#
loop_
_entity_poly.entity_id
_entity_poly.type
_entity_poly.pdbx_seq_one_letter_code
_entity_poly.pdbx_strand_id
1 'polypeptide(L)'
;MLSEDGFGDMLVIVDEWVDAGRKEYFFQFVSQKYASVAGANPTGTCMFLALQQALILVGDVEGVKHAHIQKFLERSEELHQDLSRGLPWRIFRAFISQVHLNCFRLSLVDIDDNKHRTGHRDIAALERLNLEDGFYFIAESNTMAVGHAFVLQVAAARMTVYDDNIKRSLRSYGEWIDRLMFVRKVVLEK
;
A
#
# COMPACT_ATOMS: atom_id res chain seq x y z
N MET A 1 7.27 -11.56 29.29
CA MET A 1 7.27 -12.74 28.38
C MET A 1 6.83 -12.22 27.01
N LEU A 2 7.30 -12.72 25.86
CA LEU A 2 6.99 -12.10 24.55
C LEU A 2 5.48 -11.87 24.29
N SER A 3 4.60 -12.74 24.82
CA SER A 3 3.15 -12.57 24.77
C SER A 3 2.62 -11.44 25.67
N GLU A 4 3.25 -11.21 26.83
CA GLU A 4 2.95 -10.11 27.75
C GLU A 4 3.47 -8.77 27.19
N ASP A 5 4.46 -8.83 26.30
CA ASP A 5 5.04 -7.67 25.60
C ASP A 5 4.28 -7.32 24.29
N GLY A 6 3.11 -7.93 24.06
CA GLY A 6 2.22 -7.62 22.92
C GLY A 6 2.54 -8.37 21.63
N PHE A 7 3.45 -9.34 21.63
CA PHE A 7 3.79 -10.14 20.44
C PHE A 7 2.98 -11.42 20.29
N GLY A 8 1.80 -11.52 20.94
CA GLY A 8 0.96 -12.72 20.92
C GLY A 8 0.66 -13.22 19.50
N ASP A 9 0.29 -12.32 18.60
CA ASP A 9 -0.02 -12.67 17.20
C ASP A 9 1.20 -13.17 16.43
N MET A 10 2.40 -12.70 16.75
CA MET A 10 3.64 -13.17 16.13
C MET A 10 4.01 -14.58 16.62
N LEU A 11 3.70 -14.90 17.87
CA LEU A 11 3.90 -16.24 18.43
C LEU A 11 2.96 -17.25 17.77
N VAL A 12 1.70 -16.87 17.51
CA VAL A 12 0.75 -17.72 16.76
C VAL A 12 1.29 -18.10 15.39
N ILE A 13 1.94 -17.16 14.67
CA ILE A 13 2.52 -17.43 13.35
C ILE A 13 3.68 -18.42 13.43
N VAL A 14 4.48 -18.34 14.49
CA VAL A 14 5.57 -19.30 14.75
C VAL A 14 4.99 -20.68 15.05
N ASP A 15 3.96 -20.77 15.89
CA ASP A 15 3.30 -22.03 16.22
C ASP A 15 2.69 -22.67 14.97
N GLU A 16 2.02 -21.90 14.12
CA GLU A 16 1.47 -22.39 12.85
C GLU A 16 2.54 -22.89 11.87
N TRP A 17 3.73 -22.26 11.85
CA TRP A 17 4.86 -22.74 11.05
C TRP A 17 5.42 -24.07 11.59
N VAL A 18 5.46 -24.19 12.91
CA VAL A 18 5.87 -25.42 13.60
C VAL A 18 4.88 -26.54 13.30
N ASP A 19 3.58 -26.27 13.41
CA ASP A 19 2.48 -27.21 13.13
C ASP A 19 2.42 -27.63 11.66
N ALA A 20 2.76 -26.72 10.74
CA ALA A 20 2.92 -27.03 9.32
C ALA A 20 4.13 -27.95 9.02
N GLY A 21 4.91 -28.31 10.04
CA GLY A 21 6.03 -29.24 9.95
C GLY A 21 7.32 -28.60 9.44
N ARG A 22 7.43 -27.26 9.48
CA ARG A 22 8.64 -26.51 9.09
C ARG A 22 9.18 -26.89 7.70
N LYS A 23 8.29 -27.18 6.74
CA LYS A 23 8.62 -27.67 5.39
C LYS A 23 9.44 -26.68 4.57
N GLU A 24 9.39 -25.40 4.92
CA GLU A 24 10.15 -24.30 4.34
C GLU A 24 10.72 -23.41 5.45
N TYR A 25 11.66 -22.52 5.11
CA TYR A 25 12.17 -21.55 6.08
C TYR A 25 11.04 -20.65 6.60
N PHE A 26 11.07 -20.27 7.88
CA PHE A 26 10.03 -19.43 8.49
C PHE A 26 9.73 -18.18 7.68
N PHE A 27 10.76 -17.52 7.15
CA PHE A 27 10.58 -16.36 6.28
C PHE A 27 9.78 -16.68 5.00
N GLN A 28 10.01 -17.82 4.36
CA GLN A 28 9.24 -18.24 3.18
C GLN A 28 7.80 -18.59 3.57
N PHE A 29 7.60 -19.32 4.67
CA PHE A 29 6.28 -19.64 5.21
C PHE A 29 5.45 -18.38 5.48
N VAL A 30 6.05 -17.40 6.16
CA VAL A 30 5.43 -16.10 6.44
C VAL A 30 5.16 -15.35 5.15
N SER A 31 6.10 -15.31 4.21
CA SER A 31 5.93 -14.58 2.94
C SER A 31 4.84 -15.17 2.03
N GLN A 32 4.63 -16.49 2.10
CA GLN A 32 3.57 -17.18 1.36
C GLN A 32 2.20 -17.02 2.02
N LYS A 33 2.16 -17.07 3.35
CA LYS A 33 0.92 -16.97 4.13
C LYS A 33 0.46 -15.52 4.33
N TYR A 34 1.41 -14.60 4.42
CA TYR A 34 1.22 -13.16 4.54
C TYR A 34 1.96 -12.51 3.38
N ALA A 35 1.28 -12.45 2.22
CA ALA A 35 1.75 -11.62 1.12
C ALA A 35 2.05 -10.22 1.65
N SER A 36 3.11 -9.56 1.17
CA SER A 36 3.37 -8.16 1.54
C SER A 36 2.13 -7.33 1.20
N VAL A 37 1.39 -6.94 2.23
CA VAL A 37 0.17 -6.16 2.15
C VAL A 37 0.45 -4.78 2.74
N ALA A 38 -0.10 -3.75 2.12
CA ALA A 38 -0.09 -2.42 2.69
C ALA A 38 -1.30 -2.29 3.62
N GLY A 39 -1.05 -2.19 4.92
CA GLY A 39 -2.06 -2.21 5.98
C GLY A 39 -1.55 -1.71 7.34
N ALA A 40 -0.56 -0.82 7.35
CA ALA A 40 0.01 -0.29 8.58
C ALA A 40 -0.97 0.54 9.42
N ASN A 41 -2.05 1.05 8.81
CA ASN A 41 -3.09 1.73 9.56
C ASN A 41 -4.01 0.71 10.28
N PRO A 42 -4.62 1.07 11.43
CA PRO A 42 -5.35 0.10 12.28
C PRO A 42 -6.50 -0.64 11.62
N THR A 43 -6.99 -0.15 10.48
CA THR A 43 -8.11 -0.71 9.72
C THR A 43 -7.68 -1.36 8.40
N GLY A 44 -6.38 -1.41 8.09
CA GLY A 44 -5.88 -1.97 6.83
C GLY A 44 -6.24 -1.14 5.58
N THR A 45 -6.79 0.06 5.73
CA THR A 45 -7.32 0.87 4.63
C THR A 45 -6.33 1.83 3.96
N CYS A 46 -5.05 1.84 4.34
CA CYS A 46 -4.07 2.82 3.87
C CYS A 46 -4.02 2.96 2.33
N MET A 47 -4.09 1.86 1.58
CA MET A 47 -4.13 1.90 0.10
C MET A 47 -5.35 2.67 -0.44
N PHE A 48 -6.52 2.48 0.15
CA PHE A 48 -7.73 3.17 -0.29
C PHE A 48 -7.67 4.66 0.01
N LEU A 49 -7.21 5.02 1.21
CA LEU A 49 -7.08 6.41 1.66
C LEU A 49 -6.04 7.17 0.83
N ALA A 50 -4.90 6.54 0.56
CA ALA A 50 -3.87 7.13 -0.28
C ALA A 50 -4.34 7.29 -1.74
N LEU A 51 -5.09 6.34 -2.30
CA LEU A 51 -5.67 6.53 -3.64
C LEU A 51 -6.70 7.67 -3.63
N GLN A 52 -7.61 7.72 -2.65
CA GLN A 52 -8.55 8.83 -2.50
C GLN A 52 -7.83 10.18 -2.46
N GLN A 53 -6.79 10.29 -1.64
CA GLN A 53 -5.97 11.50 -1.54
C GLN A 53 -5.29 11.85 -2.87
N ALA A 54 -4.78 10.85 -3.60
CA ALA A 54 -4.10 11.08 -4.87
C ALA A 54 -5.04 11.72 -5.90
N LEU A 55 -6.30 11.30 -5.90
CA LEU A 55 -7.31 11.75 -6.85
C LEU A 55 -7.75 13.17 -6.58
N ILE A 56 -7.96 13.50 -5.31
CA ILE A 56 -8.18 14.89 -4.88
C ILE A 56 -7.03 15.78 -5.35
N LEU A 57 -5.78 15.31 -5.21
CA LEU A 57 -4.59 16.06 -5.61
C LEU A 57 -4.45 16.26 -7.12
N VAL A 58 -4.88 15.29 -7.95
CA VAL A 58 -4.90 15.44 -9.42
C VAL A 58 -6.17 16.12 -9.94
N GLY A 59 -7.06 16.57 -9.05
CA GLY A 59 -8.25 17.35 -9.38
C GLY A 59 -9.54 16.56 -9.57
N ASP A 60 -9.54 15.26 -9.29
CA ASP A 60 -10.74 14.42 -9.31
C ASP A 60 -11.34 14.27 -7.89
N VAL A 61 -12.00 15.33 -7.44
CA VAL A 61 -12.64 15.38 -6.10
C VAL A 61 -13.84 14.45 -5.96
N GLU A 62 -14.44 14.05 -7.09
CA GLU A 62 -15.61 13.17 -7.10
C GLU A 62 -15.25 11.68 -7.24
N GLY A 63 -13.96 11.35 -7.38
CA GLY A 63 -13.45 10.00 -7.60
C GLY A 63 -13.73 9.00 -6.47
N VAL A 64 -12.70 8.52 -5.78
CA VAL A 64 -12.90 7.55 -4.69
C VAL A 64 -13.52 8.26 -3.48
N LYS A 65 -14.73 7.82 -3.08
CA LYS A 65 -15.43 8.28 -1.88
C LYS A 65 -15.40 7.20 -0.80
N HIS A 66 -15.60 7.60 0.45
CA HIS A 66 -15.64 6.68 1.59
C HIS A 66 -16.69 5.56 1.40
N ALA A 67 -17.85 5.87 0.81
CA ALA A 67 -18.89 4.90 0.49
C ALA A 67 -18.42 3.80 -0.48
N HIS A 68 -17.52 4.11 -1.42
CA HIS A 68 -16.94 3.10 -2.33
C HIS A 68 -16.08 2.11 -1.55
N ILE A 69 -15.28 2.61 -0.59
CA ILE A 69 -14.41 1.82 0.26
C ILE A 69 -15.26 0.92 1.17
N GLN A 70 -16.24 1.48 1.87
CA GLN A 70 -17.14 0.71 2.75
C GLN A 70 -17.85 -0.42 1.99
N LYS A 71 -18.47 -0.10 0.85
CA LYS A 71 -19.15 -1.11 0.02
C LYS A 71 -18.21 -2.22 -0.45
N PHE A 72 -16.95 -1.91 -0.72
CA PHE A 72 -15.95 -2.92 -1.10
C PHE A 72 -15.56 -3.81 0.09
N LEU A 73 -15.39 -3.23 1.28
CA LEU A 73 -15.07 -3.97 2.50
C LEU A 73 -16.24 -4.87 2.92
N GLU A 74 -17.47 -4.36 2.94
CA GLU A 74 -18.70 -5.14 3.20
C GLU A 74 -18.80 -6.33 2.23
N ARG A 75 -18.56 -6.11 0.94
CA ARG A 75 -18.56 -7.18 -0.06
C ARG A 75 -17.45 -8.21 0.17
N SER A 76 -16.30 -7.78 0.70
CA SER A 76 -15.20 -8.69 1.02
C SER A 76 -15.54 -9.59 2.21
N GLU A 77 -16.24 -9.05 3.22
CA GLU A 77 -16.77 -9.83 4.34
C GLU A 77 -17.78 -10.88 3.87
N GLU A 78 -18.71 -10.52 2.98
CA GLU A 78 -19.67 -11.47 2.37
C GLU A 78 -18.97 -12.60 1.60
N LEU A 79 -17.77 -12.33 1.06
CA LEU A 79 -16.96 -13.29 0.32
C LEU A 79 -15.93 -14.03 1.21
N HIS A 80 -15.99 -13.84 2.53
CA HIS A 80 -15.05 -14.41 3.51
C HIS A 80 -13.59 -14.06 3.22
N GLN A 81 -13.34 -12.84 2.72
CA GLN A 81 -12.01 -12.28 2.52
C GLN A 81 -11.67 -11.33 3.65
N ASP A 82 -10.77 -11.74 4.54
CA ASP A 82 -10.25 -10.86 5.60
C ASP A 82 -9.25 -9.85 5.01
N LEU A 83 -9.64 -8.57 5.04
CA LEU A 83 -8.82 -7.44 4.59
C LEU A 83 -8.38 -6.52 5.74
N SER A 84 -8.61 -6.92 6.99
CA SER A 84 -8.31 -6.12 8.20
C SER A 84 -6.83 -5.74 8.31
N ARG A 85 -5.95 -6.57 7.74
CA ARG A 85 -4.49 -6.39 7.75
C ARG A 85 -3.95 -5.67 6.52
N GLY A 86 -4.83 -5.10 5.70
CA GLY A 86 -4.48 -4.57 4.39
C GLY A 86 -4.69 -5.59 3.29
N LEU A 87 -4.26 -5.24 2.08
CA LEU A 87 -4.54 -6.04 0.91
C LEU A 87 -3.42 -6.03 -0.13
N PRO A 88 -3.31 -7.10 -0.94
CA PRO A 88 -2.33 -7.16 -2.02
C PRO A 88 -2.82 -6.34 -3.23
N TRP A 89 -1.88 -5.88 -4.06
CA TRP A 89 -2.16 -5.10 -5.28
C TRP A 89 -3.24 -5.74 -6.18
N ARG A 90 -3.24 -7.07 -6.32
CA ARG A 90 -4.24 -7.79 -7.13
C ARG A 90 -5.68 -7.53 -6.66
N ILE A 91 -5.92 -7.53 -5.35
CA ILE A 91 -7.24 -7.27 -4.77
C ILE A 91 -7.55 -5.78 -4.86
N PHE A 92 -6.55 -4.91 -4.65
CA PHE A 92 -6.72 -3.46 -4.80
C PHE A 92 -7.10 -3.08 -6.23
N ARG A 93 -6.51 -3.74 -7.22
CA ARG A 93 -6.84 -3.53 -8.63
C ARG A 93 -8.30 -3.86 -8.93
N ALA A 94 -8.88 -4.87 -8.27
CA ALA A 94 -10.31 -5.17 -8.39
C ALA A 94 -11.17 -4.01 -7.86
N PHE A 95 -10.78 -3.39 -6.73
CA PHE A 95 -11.42 -2.17 -6.24
C PHE A 95 -11.30 -1.03 -7.26
N ILE A 96 -10.10 -0.77 -7.81
CA ILE A 96 -9.88 0.27 -8.83
C ILE A 96 -10.80 0.03 -10.02
N SER A 97 -10.87 -1.20 -10.55
CA SER A 97 -11.75 -1.55 -11.67
C SER A 97 -13.23 -1.33 -11.34
N GLN A 98 -13.67 -1.71 -10.13
CA GLN A 98 -15.06 -1.49 -9.69
C GLN A 98 -15.40 0.01 -9.64
N VAL A 99 -14.49 0.85 -9.15
CA VAL A 99 -14.72 2.30 -9.08
C VAL A 99 -14.64 2.94 -10.47
N HIS A 100 -13.71 2.50 -11.32
CA HIS A 100 -13.56 2.99 -12.70
C HIS A 100 -14.82 2.81 -13.54
N LEU A 101 -15.53 1.69 -13.38
CA LEU A 101 -16.83 1.44 -14.05
C LEU A 101 -17.93 2.46 -13.68
N ASN A 102 -17.75 3.24 -12.61
CA ASN A 102 -18.76 4.18 -12.09
C ASN A 102 -18.41 5.66 -12.35
N CYS A 103 -17.77 5.98 -13.49
CA CYS A 103 -17.41 7.33 -13.98
C CYS A 103 -16.18 7.99 -13.35
N PHE A 104 -15.11 7.23 -13.17
CA PHE A 104 -13.88 7.73 -12.57
C PHE A 104 -12.75 7.84 -13.60
N ARG A 105 -12.11 9.02 -13.68
CA ARG A 105 -11.18 9.37 -14.77
C ARG A 105 -9.78 8.82 -14.60
N LEU A 106 -9.47 7.98 -13.61
CA LEU A 106 -8.10 7.46 -13.48
C LEU A 106 -7.69 6.62 -14.69
N SER A 107 -6.53 6.94 -15.27
CA SER A 107 -5.88 6.13 -16.30
C SER A 107 -5.48 4.77 -15.72
N LEU A 108 -6.16 3.73 -16.17
CA LEU A 108 -5.84 2.36 -15.78
C LEU A 108 -4.47 1.93 -16.31
N VAL A 109 -4.02 2.49 -17.44
CA VAL A 109 -2.71 2.21 -18.03
C VAL A 109 -1.59 2.76 -17.15
N ASP A 110 -1.70 4.03 -16.74
CA ASP A 110 -0.65 4.68 -15.94
C ASP A 110 -0.58 4.11 -14.52
N ILE A 111 -1.73 3.77 -13.92
CA ILE A 111 -1.75 3.21 -12.57
C ILE A 111 -1.27 1.74 -12.55
N ASP A 112 -1.50 0.97 -13.62
CA ASP A 112 -0.99 -0.41 -13.72
C ASP A 112 0.51 -0.46 -14.05
N ASP A 113 1.09 0.61 -14.60
CA ASP A 113 2.53 0.71 -14.84
C ASP A 113 3.30 1.00 -13.54
N ASN A 114 4.19 0.08 -13.17
CA ASN A 114 5.01 0.21 -11.96
C ASN A 114 6.40 0.75 -12.31
N LYS A 115 6.69 1.98 -11.91
CA LYS A 115 7.99 2.64 -12.08
C LYS A 115 9.07 2.13 -11.13
N HIS A 116 8.70 1.33 -10.13
CA HIS A 116 9.62 0.76 -9.16
C HIS A 116 10.51 -0.33 -9.81
N ARG A 117 11.83 -0.18 -9.70
CA ARG A 117 12.80 -1.21 -10.07
C ARG A 117 13.12 -2.12 -8.87
N THR A 118 13.32 -3.41 -9.09
CA THR A 118 13.66 -4.36 -8.02
C THR A 118 15.02 -4.05 -7.38
N GLY A 119 15.17 -4.34 -6.08
CA GLY A 119 16.46 -4.28 -5.38
C GLY A 119 16.77 -2.96 -4.66
N HIS A 120 15.88 -1.97 -4.71
CA HIS A 120 16.05 -0.73 -3.96
C HIS A 120 15.48 -0.84 -2.55
N ARG A 121 16.26 -0.37 -1.59
CA ARG A 121 15.89 -0.19 -0.19
C ARG A 121 15.98 1.27 0.17
N ASP A 122 15.39 1.66 1.31
CA ASP A 122 15.46 2.99 1.91
C ASP A 122 14.83 4.14 1.11
N ILE A 123 14.77 5.34 1.70
CA ILE A 123 14.25 6.55 1.05
C ILE A 123 15.06 7.00 -0.17
N ALA A 124 16.36 6.69 -0.22
CA ALA A 124 17.19 6.99 -1.37
C ALA A 124 16.83 6.11 -2.57
N ALA A 125 16.09 5.00 -2.37
CA ALA A 125 15.42 4.30 -3.47
C ALA A 125 14.56 5.25 -4.30
N LEU A 126 13.68 6.01 -3.65
CA LEU A 126 12.77 6.94 -4.32
C LEU A 126 13.55 8.07 -4.99
N GLU A 127 14.54 8.64 -4.31
CA GLU A 127 15.40 9.69 -4.87
C GLU A 127 16.12 9.22 -6.14
N ARG A 128 16.55 7.96 -6.21
CA ARG A 128 17.23 7.36 -7.38
C ARG A 128 16.32 7.07 -8.58
N LEU A 129 15.00 7.06 -8.39
CA LEU A 129 14.06 6.75 -9.49
C LEU A 129 13.96 7.89 -10.51
N ASN A 130 14.48 9.09 -10.23
CA ASN A 130 14.41 10.26 -11.10
C ASN A 130 13.00 10.50 -11.66
N LEU A 131 12.01 10.45 -10.77
CA LEU A 131 10.60 10.61 -11.12
C LEU A 131 10.36 11.99 -11.75
N GLU A 132 9.51 12.02 -12.78
CA GLU A 132 9.01 13.26 -13.38
C GLU A 132 8.07 13.99 -12.42
N ASP A 133 7.86 15.28 -12.65
CA ASP A 133 6.84 16.05 -11.94
C ASP A 133 5.45 15.41 -12.08
N GLY A 134 4.72 15.34 -10.96
CA GLY A 134 3.42 14.70 -10.88
C GLY A 134 3.14 14.08 -9.51
N PHE A 135 2.09 13.26 -9.46
CA PHE A 135 1.66 12.54 -8.27
C PHE A 135 1.83 11.04 -8.48
N TYR A 136 2.32 10.36 -7.45
CA TYR A 136 2.59 8.93 -7.47
C TYR A 136 1.93 8.26 -6.26
N PHE A 137 1.28 7.14 -6.54
CA PHE A 137 0.79 6.22 -5.53
C PHE A 137 1.93 5.27 -5.16
N ILE A 138 2.37 5.32 -3.91
CA ILE A 138 3.49 4.54 -3.40
C ILE A 138 2.96 3.51 -2.41
N ALA A 139 3.51 2.30 -2.47
CA ALA A 139 3.48 1.41 -1.31
C ALA A 139 4.89 0.92 -1.01
N GLU A 140 5.12 0.68 0.26
CA GLU A 140 6.40 0.26 0.81
C GLU A 140 6.18 -0.59 2.05
N SER A 141 7.25 -1.19 2.55
CA SER A 141 7.24 -1.97 3.78
C SER A 141 8.45 -1.68 4.63
N ASN A 142 8.29 -1.80 5.94
CA ASN A 142 9.41 -1.79 6.87
C ASN A 142 10.11 -3.15 6.97
N THR A 143 11.16 -3.22 7.80
CA THR A 143 11.95 -4.46 8.04
C THR A 143 11.14 -5.60 8.64
N MET A 144 9.99 -5.31 9.26
CA MET A 144 9.04 -6.27 9.79
C MET A 144 7.98 -6.70 8.76
N ALA A 145 8.16 -6.33 7.48
CA ALA A 145 7.22 -6.58 6.38
C ALA A 145 5.83 -5.96 6.60
N VAL A 146 5.70 -4.95 7.46
CA VAL A 146 4.48 -4.15 7.59
C VAL A 146 4.45 -3.17 6.43
N GLY A 147 3.48 -3.33 5.52
CA GLY A 147 3.33 -2.44 4.39
C GLY A 147 2.50 -1.20 4.70
N HIS A 148 2.78 -0.09 4.02
CA HIS A 148 1.99 1.14 4.05
C HIS A 148 1.88 1.75 2.65
N ALA A 149 0.90 2.62 2.45
CA ALA A 149 0.69 3.34 1.21
C ALA A 149 0.39 4.82 1.45
N PHE A 150 0.92 5.68 0.59
CA PHE A 150 0.78 7.14 0.65
C PHE A 150 0.95 7.72 -0.75
N VAL A 151 0.76 9.04 -0.87
CA VAL A 151 0.96 9.77 -2.14
C VAL A 151 2.24 10.58 -2.09
N LEU A 152 3.06 10.44 -3.11
CA LEU A 152 4.25 11.25 -3.33
C LEU A 152 3.97 12.28 -4.43
N GLN A 153 4.08 13.56 -4.10
CA GLN A 153 4.16 14.63 -5.09
C GLN A 153 5.63 14.91 -5.42
N VAL A 154 5.93 14.97 -6.71
CA VAL A 154 7.19 15.44 -7.27
C VAL A 154 6.92 16.76 -7.98
N ALA A 155 7.63 17.81 -7.58
CA ALA A 155 7.54 19.12 -8.22
C ALA A 155 8.90 19.82 -8.18
N ALA A 156 9.47 20.13 -9.34
CA ALA A 156 10.79 20.75 -9.46
C ALA A 156 11.87 20.01 -8.61
N ALA A 157 11.91 18.68 -8.74
CA ALA A 157 12.76 17.76 -7.97
C ALA A 157 12.53 17.73 -6.44
N ARG A 158 11.49 18.40 -5.92
CA ARG A 158 11.10 18.30 -4.52
C ARG A 158 10.08 17.19 -4.34
N MET A 159 10.33 16.34 -3.35
CA MET A 159 9.48 15.22 -2.97
C MET A 159 8.69 15.54 -1.71
N THR A 160 7.36 15.55 -1.84
CA THR A 160 6.43 15.81 -0.74
C THR A 160 5.51 14.61 -0.56
N VAL A 161 5.40 14.11 0.67
CA VAL A 161 4.53 12.99 1.03
C VAL A 161 3.20 13.53 1.56
N TYR A 162 2.11 12.89 1.13
CA TYR A 162 0.76 13.04 1.68
C TYR A 162 0.34 11.69 2.25
N ASP A 163 0.26 11.62 3.57
CA ASP A 163 -0.06 10.40 4.32
C ASP A 163 -1.12 10.74 5.37
N ASP A 164 -2.26 10.03 5.33
CA ASP A 164 -3.43 10.28 6.20
C ASP A 164 -3.85 11.77 6.28
N ASN A 165 -3.88 12.46 5.13
CA ASN A 165 -4.13 13.90 4.99
C ASN A 165 -3.06 14.83 5.59
N ILE A 166 -1.93 14.28 6.06
CA ILE A 166 -0.81 15.04 6.60
C ILE A 166 0.24 15.20 5.51
N LYS A 167 0.63 16.45 5.26
CA LYS A 167 1.76 16.79 4.38
C LYS A 167 3.07 16.67 5.15
N ARG A 168 4.02 15.87 4.64
CA ARG A 168 5.32 15.64 5.27
C ARG A 168 6.45 15.60 4.23
N SER A 169 7.69 15.71 4.68
CA SER A 169 8.84 15.46 3.80
C SER A 169 9.12 13.96 3.73
N LEU A 170 9.60 13.46 2.60
CA LEU A 170 9.99 12.04 2.49
C LEU A 170 11.01 11.62 3.57
N ARG A 171 11.88 12.55 3.99
CA ARG A 171 12.89 12.30 5.03
C ARG A 171 12.29 12.00 6.41
N SER A 172 11.02 12.34 6.66
CA SER A 172 10.36 12.00 7.93
C SER A 172 10.15 10.50 8.13
N TYR A 173 10.21 9.71 7.06
CA TYR A 173 10.12 8.25 7.15
C TYR A 173 11.45 7.62 7.62
N GLY A 174 12.57 8.33 7.55
CA GLY A 174 13.86 7.87 8.06
C GLY A 174 14.20 6.44 7.62
N GLU A 175 14.42 5.57 8.60
CA GLU A 175 14.74 4.14 8.41
C GLU A 175 13.49 3.24 8.39
N TRP A 176 12.28 3.81 8.48
CA TRP A 176 11.05 3.02 8.47
C TRP A 176 10.84 2.32 7.12
N ILE A 177 11.21 2.96 6.01
CA ILE A 177 11.11 2.38 4.68
C ILE A 177 12.28 1.42 4.47
N ASP A 178 12.02 0.10 4.51
CA ASP A 178 13.01 -0.91 4.09
C ASP A 178 12.91 -1.19 2.59
N ARG A 179 11.68 -1.36 2.07
CA ARG A 179 11.47 -1.80 0.70
C ARG A 179 10.30 -1.09 0.06
N LEU A 180 10.51 -0.57 -1.15
CA LEU A 180 9.41 -0.14 -2.00
C LEU A 180 8.71 -1.37 -2.59
N MET A 181 7.38 -1.40 -2.52
CA MET A 181 6.55 -2.44 -3.11
C MET A 181 6.14 -2.03 -4.53
N PHE A 182 5.67 -0.79 -4.70
CA PHE A 182 5.40 -0.20 -6.01
C PHE A 182 5.50 1.34 -5.98
N VAL A 183 5.68 1.90 -7.18
CA VAL A 183 5.65 3.34 -7.46
C VAL A 183 4.87 3.54 -8.74
N ARG A 184 3.64 4.06 -8.66
CA ARG A 184 2.69 4.10 -9.78
C ARG A 184 2.24 5.54 -10.03
N LYS A 185 2.26 6.01 -11.28
CA LYS A 185 1.88 7.40 -11.59
C LYS A 185 0.36 7.53 -11.56
N VAL A 186 -0.13 8.64 -11.00
CA VAL A 186 -1.56 8.93 -10.93
C VAL A 186 -1.88 9.97 -11.98
N VAL A 187 -2.65 9.57 -12.99
CA VAL A 187 -2.99 10.39 -14.16
C VAL A 187 -4.48 10.26 -14.43
N LEU A 188 -5.14 11.37 -14.77
CA LEU A 188 -6.52 11.34 -15.23
C LEU A 188 -6.57 11.21 -16.77
N GLU A 189 -7.45 10.35 -17.26
CA GLU A 189 -7.90 10.27 -18.64
C GLU A 189 -8.56 11.60 -19.05
N LYS A 190 -8.24 12.02 -20.27
CA LYS A 190 -8.71 13.28 -20.83
C LYS A 190 -10.19 13.22 -21.15
#